data_AF-A0A6P1BUY7-F1
#
_entry.id   AF-A0A6P1BUY7-F1
#
_cell.length_a   1.000
_cell.length_b   1.000
_cell.length_c   1.000
_cell.angle_alpha   90.00
_cell.angle_beta   90.00
_cell.angle_gamma   90.00
#
_symmetry.space_group_name_H-M   'P 1'
#
loop_
_entity.id
_entity.type
_entity.pdbx_description
1 polymer ?
#
loop_
_entity_poly.entity_id
_entity_poly.type
_entity_poly.pdbx_seq_one_letter_code
_entity_poly.pdbx_strand_id
1 'polypeptide(L)'
;EEDWSKIPPVSVEPGHLVEWVWLLKGFERITGCPTGRPRGELLASALRYRDATGCLIDEGDAEGNIRRHSRRLWPQSELAKAWVAQAESGEAGAADEARAALVLLERHYLSHPVAGGWYDQFDRDGASLVATIPASSFYHVLCAVTEAEQVLA
;
A
#
# COMPACT_ATOMS: atom_id res chain seq x y z
N GLU A 1 -3.00 -14.69 -27.67
CA GLU A 1 -3.87 -14.22 -26.58
C GLU A 1 -4.29 -12.80 -26.90
N GLU A 2 -5.56 -12.55 -27.21
CA GLU A 2 -6.02 -11.24 -27.72
C GLU A 2 -7.26 -10.70 -26.99
N ASP A 3 -7.87 -11.45 -26.07
CA ASP A 3 -9.00 -10.95 -25.30
C ASP A 3 -8.51 -10.35 -23.97
N TRP A 4 -8.43 -9.02 -23.94
CA TRP A 4 -8.08 -8.21 -22.76
C TRP A 4 -9.32 -7.61 -22.08
N SER A 5 -10.51 -8.17 -22.33
CA SER A 5 -11.75 -7.73 -21.71
C SER A 5 -11.71 -7.93 -20.19
N LYS A 6 -12.40 -7.06 -19.45
CA LYS A 6 -12.54 -7.21 -17.99
C LYS A 6 -13.27 -8.53 -17.68
N ILE A 7 -12.78 -9.27 -16.71
CA ILE A 7 -13.48 -10.44 -16.17
C ILE A 7 -14.49 -9.94 -15.12
N PRO A 8 -15.80 -10.10 -15.33
CA PRO A 8 -16.80 -9.78 -14.32
C PRO A 8 -16.96 -10.92 -13.31
N PRO A 9 -17.21 -10.62 -12.02
CA PRO A 9 -17.20 -9.28 -11.42
C PRO A 9 -15.78 -8.72 -11.31
N VAL A 10 -15.63 -7.40 -11.49
CA VAL A 10 -14.33 -6.74 -11.33
C VAL A 10 -13.96 -6.72 -9.85
N SER A 11 -12.80 -7.28 -9.52
CA SER A 11 -12.15 -7.16 -8.23
C SER A 11 -11.06 -6.07 -8.31
N VAL A 12 -11.08 -5.15 -7.35
CA VAL A 12 -10.05 -4.12 -7.20
C VAL A 12 -9.31 -4.35 -5.89
N GLU A 13 -8.01 -4.59 -6.00
CA GLU A 13 -7.11 -4.72 -4.85
C GLU A 13 -6.30 -3.42 -4.71
N PRO A 14 -6.65 -2.52 -3.78
CA PRO A 14 -6.03 -1.21 -3.69
C PRO A 14 -4.53 -1.29 -3.36
N GLY A 15 -4.06 -2.37 -2.73
CA GLY A 15 -2.64 -2.66 -2.54
C GLY A 15 -1.86 -2.69 -3.85
N HIS A 16 -2.41 -3.32 -4.90
CA HIS A 16 -1.76 -3.35 -6.21
C HIS A 16 -1.75 -1.97 -6.87
N LEU A 17 -2.79 -1.16 -6.67
CA LEU A 17 -2.81 0.20 -7.20
C LEU A 17 -1.66 1.05 -6.62
N VAL A 18 -1.43 0.97 -5.31
CA VAL A 18 -0.32 1.71 -4.66
C VAL A 18 1.05 1.09 -4.94
N GLU A 19 1.14 -0.22 -5.11
CA GLU A 19 2.37 -0.86 -5.62
C GLU A 19 2.74 -0.31 -7.00
N TRP A 20 1.77 -0.19 -7.92
CA TRP A 20 2.00 0.41 -9.23
C TRP A 20 2.46 1.87 -9.15
N VAL A 21 2.01 2.64 -8.16
CA VAL A 21 2.52 4.01 -7.95
C VAL A 21 4.03 3.99 -7.70
N TRP A 22 4.48 3.11 -6.81
CA TRP A 22 5.91 2.97 -6.52
C TRP A 22 6.70 2.42 -7.73
N LEU A 23 6.20 1.40 -8.41
CA LEU A 23 6.84 0.82 -9.60
C LEU A 23 6.99 1.84 -10.73
N LEU A 24 5.96 2.66 -10.98
CA LEU A 24 6.00 3.72 -11.99
C LEU A 24 7.04 4.80 -11.64
N LYS A 25 7.29 5.06 -10.36
CA LYS A 25 8.38 5.96 -9.96
C LYS A 25 9.74 5.31 -10.22
N GLY A 26 9.90 4.03 -9.90
CA GLY A 26 11.11 3.26 -10.26
C GLY A 26 11.38 3.28 -11.77
N PHE A 27 10.35 3.10 -12.59
CA PHE A 27 10.44 3.22 -14.04
C PHE A 27 10.85 4.62 -14.49
N GLU A 28 10.26 5.67 -13.91
CA GLU A 28 10.62 7.07 -14.18
C GLU A 28 12.10 7.34 -13.81
N ARG A 29 12.58 6.83 -12.67
CA ARG A 29 13.99 6.95 -12.25
C ARG A 29 14.95 6.36 -13.29
N ILE A 30 14.60 5.22 -13.90
CA ILE A 30 15.47 4.51 -14.87
C ILE A 30 15.40 5.13 -16.27
N THR A 31 14.20 5.53 -16.71
CA THR A 31 13.97 5.88 -18.12
C THR A 31 13.84 7.38 -18.37
N GLY A 32 13.59 8.18 -17.33
CA GLY A 32 13.23 9.59 -17.44
C GLY A 32 11.83 9.84 -18.02
N CYS A 33 11.06 8.79 -18.33
CA CYS A 33 9.70 8.93 -18.85
C CYS A 33 8.76 9.42 -17.73
N PRO A 34 8.05 10.56 -17.89
CA PRO A 34 7.22 11.12 -16.82
C PRO A 34 6.04 10.21 -16.47
N THR A 35 5.90 9.84 -15.19
CA THR A 35 4.78 9.01 -14.70
C THR A 35 3.91 9.70 -13.65
N GLY A 36 4.13 10.98 -13.36
CA GLY A 36 3.39 11.71 -12.32
C GLY A 36 1.86 11.64 -12.46
N ARG A 37 1.32 11.78 -13.69
CA ARG A 37 -0.12 11.68 -13.94
C ARG A 37 -0.71 10.30 -13.57
N PRO A 38 -0.27 9.17 -14.18
CA PRO A 38 -0.83 7.87 -13.83
C PRO A 38 -0.59 7.50 -12.35
N ARG A 39 0.53 7.92 -11.75
CA ARG A 39 0.76 7.75 -10.30
C ARG A 39 -0.29 8.46 -9.45
N GLY A 40 -0.59 9.73 -9.75
CA GLY A 40 -1.63 10.48 -9.06
C GLY A 40 -3.02 9.85 -9.22
N GLU A 41 -3.38 9.41 -10.42
CA GLU A 41 -4.67 8.76 -10.70
C GLU A 41 -4.81 7.42 -9.95
N LEU A 42 -3.77 6.59 -9.93
CA LEU A 42 -3.76 5.32 -9.20
C LEU A 42 -3.84 5.52 -7.68
N LEU A 43 -3.06 6.46 -7.14
CA LEU A 43 -3.07 6.75 -5.72
C LEU A 43 -4.44 7.28 -5.28
N ALA A 44 -4.99 8.27 -5.99
CA ALA A 44 -6.33 8.79 -5.72
C ALA A 44 -7.39 7.68 -5.78
N SER A 45 -7.22 6.69 -6.66
CA SER A 45 -8.11 5.54 -6.75
C SER A 45 -8.00 4.60 -5.55
N ALA A 46 -6.78 4.28 -5.12
CA ALA A 46 -6.55 3.43 -3.97
C ALA A 46 -7.07 4.03 -2.66
N LEU A 47 -6.93 5.35 -2.48
CA LEU A 47 -7.33 6.04 -1.26
C LEU A 47 -8.85 5.99 -1.00
N ARG A 48 -9.69 5.72 -2.02
CA ARG A 48 -11.13 5.48 -1.83
C ARG A 48 -11.43 4.24 -0.99
N TYR A 49 -10.48 3.32 -0.88
CA TYR A 49 -10.60 2.07 -0.13
C TYR A 49 -9.91 2.14 1.25
N ARG A 50 -9.66 3.34 1.78
CA ARG A 50 -9.24 3.51 3.18
C ARG A 50 -10.44 3.30 4.10
N ASP A 51 -10.25 2.52 5.14
CA ASP A 51 -11.23 2.41 6.22
C ASP A 51 -11.09 3.56 7.23
N ALA A 52 -11.88 3.51 8.31
CA ALA A 52 -11.85 4.51 9.37
C ALA A 52 -10.50 4.58 10.15
N THR A 53 -9.67 3.54 10.06
CA THR A 53 -8.31 3.54 10.64
C THR A 53 -7.30 4.21 9.72
N GLY A 54 -7.67 4.43 8.45
CA GLY A 54 -6.79 4.94 7.42
C GLY A 54 -5.99 3.86 6.70
N CYS A 55 -6.17 2.58 7.03
CA CYS A 55 -5.58 1.45 6.30
C CYS A 55 -6.38 1.11 5.05
N LEU A 56 -5.72 0.54 4.04
CA LEU A 56 -6.37 -0.02 2.86
C LEU A 56 -7.04 -1.35 3.21
N ILE A 57 -8.27 -1.53 2.76
CA ILE A 57 -8.93 -2.83 2.76
C ILE A 57 -8.40 -3.72 1.63
N ASP A 58 -8.62 -5.03 1.74
CA ASP A 58 -8.02 -5.99 0.81
C ASP A 58 -8.70 -6.00 -0.58
N GLU A 59 -10.01 -5.75 -0.67
CA GLU A 59 -10.76 -5.92 -1.92
C GLU A 59 -12.02 -5.02 -2.01
N GLY A 60 -12.20 -4.37 -3.16
CA GLY A 60 -13.40 -3.63 -3.53
C GLY A 60 -13.87 -3.94 -4.96
N ASP A 61 -14.90 -3.23 -5.42
CA ASP A 61 -15.38 -3.29 -6.81
C ASP A 61 -15.03 -2.04 -7.62
N ALA A 62 -15.37 -2.02 -8.91
CA ALA A 62 -15.04 -0.91 -9.81
C ALA A 62 -15.69 0.42 -9.40
N GLU A 63 -16.80 0.36 -8.66
CA GLU A 63 -17.55 1.52 -8.18
C GLU A 63 -17.00 2.10 -6.87
N GLY A 64 -16.03 1.41 -6.25
CA GLY A 64 -15.44 1.84 -4.98
C GLY A 64 -16.10 1.24 -3.74
N ASN A 65 -17.02 0.29 -3.89
CA ASN A 65 -17.61 -0.39 -2.74
C ASN A 65 -16.64 -1.42 -2.18
N ILE A 66 -16.59 -1.53 -0.85
CA ILE A 66 -15.76 -2.53 -0.17
C ILE A 66 -16.42 -3.91 -0.32
N ARG A 67 -15.63 -4.91 -0.72
CA ARG A 67 -16.03 -6.32 -0.85
C ARG A 67 -15.40 -7.20 0.22
N ARG A 68 -14.17 -6.88 0.65
CA ARG A 68 -13.46 -7.57 1.72
C ARG A 68 -12.90 -6.56 2.70
N HIS A 69 -13.46 -6.56 3.91
CA HIS A 69 -13.09 -5.63 4.98
C HIS A 69 -11.83 -6.04 5.77
N SER A 70 -11.19 -7.16 5.42
CA SER A 70 -9.90 -7.50 6.00
C SER A 70 -8.80 -6.59 5.48
N ARG A 71 -7.69 -6.53 6.21
CA ARG A 71 -6.55 -5.67 5.92
C ARG A 71 -5.26 -6.43 6.11
N ARG A 72 -4.61 -6.81 5.02
CA ARG A 72 -3.27 -7.40 5.04
C ARG A 72 -2.20 -6.34 5.34
N LEU A 73 -1.04 -6.79 5.78
CA LEU A 73 0.14 -5.97 6.03
C LEU A 73 0.69 -5.38 4.73
N TRP A 74 0.84 -6.22 3.71
CA TRP A 74 1.55 -5.83 2.48
C TRP A 74 0.97 -4.57 1.79
N PRO A 75 -0.38 -4.38 1.66
CA PRO A 75 -0.92 -3.17 1.05
C PRO A 75 -0.58 -1.91 1.85
N GLN A 76 -0.37 -2.02 3.17
CA GLN A 76 -0.03 -0.87 4.01
C GLN A 76 1.43 -0.46 3.83
N SER A 77 2.34 -1.43 3.70
CA SER A 77 3.73 -1.16 3.31
C SER A 77 3.82 -0.59 1.89
N GLU A 78 3.00 -1.08 0.95
CA GLU A 78 2.94 -0.51 -0.40
C GLU A 78 2.36 0.91 -0.40
N LEU A 79 1.37 1.21 0.44
CA LEU A 79 0.84 2.57 0.61
C LEU A 79 1.93 3.53 1.11
N ALA A 80 2.75 3.11 2.07
CA ALA A 80 3.89 3.91 2.54
C ALA A 80 4.89 4.19 1.39
N LYS A 81 5.26 3.15 0.61
CA LYS A 81 6.14 3.32 -0.57
C LYS A 81 5.53 4.23 -1.64
N ALA A 82 4.23 4.15 -1.87
CA ALA A 82 3.54 5.03 -2.81
C ALA A 82 3.66 6.51 -2.39
N TRP A 83 3.44 6.81 -1.11
CA TRP A 83 3.62 8.16 -0.60
C TRP A 83 5.09 8.62 -0.63
N VAL A 84 6.04 7.73 -0.34
CA VAL A 84 7.48 7.99 -0.52
C VAL A 84 7.80 8.36 -1.98
N ALA A 85 7.25 7.64 -2.95
CA ALA A 85 7.43 7.93 -4.37
C ALA A 85 6.85 9.31 -4.78
N GLN A 86 5.72 9.70 -4.18
CA GLN A 86 5.16 11.05 -4.36
C GLN A 86 6.06 12.12 -3.71
N ALA A 87 6.58 11.86 -2.50
CA ALA A 87 7.48 12.77 -1.79
C ALA A 87 8.78 13.01 -2.57
N GLU A 88 9.38 11.97 -3.12
CA GLU A 88 10.57 12.06 -3.99
C GLU A 88 10.29 12.92 -5.24
N SER A 89 9.04 12.96 -5.70
CA SER A 89 8.62 13.76 -6.85
C SER A 89 8.29 15.21 -6.48
N GLY A 90 8.41 15.59 -5.21
CA GLY A 90 8.12 16.95 -4.73
C GLY A 90 6.63 17.26 -4.59
N GLU A 91 5.76 16.25 -4.55
CA GLU A 91 4.33 16.45 -4.36
C GLU A 91 4.04 17.04 -2.97
N ALA A 92 3.25 18.12 -2.93
CA ALA A 92 2.98 18.84 -1.70
C ALA A 92 2.28 17.94 -0.65
N GLY A 93 2.83 17.91 0.57
CA GLY A 93 2.30 17.11 1.69
C GLY A 93 2.60 15.62 1.61
N ALA A 94 3.18 15.11 0.52
CA ALA A 94 3.41 13.67 0.37
C ALA A 94 4.41 13.11 1.39
N ALA A 95 5.40 13.90 1.83
CA ALA A 95 6.32 13.48 2.88
C ALA A 95 5.61 13.26 4.23
N ASP A 96 4.63 14.10 4.56
CA ASP A 96 3.84 13.96 5.79
C ASP A 96 2.92 12.73 5.72
N GLU A 97 2.27 12.51 4.57
CA GLU A 97 1.46 11.31 4.33
C GLU A 97 2.31 10.02 4.36
N ALA A 98 3.54 10.07 3.84
CA ALA A 98 4.47 8.94 3.91
C ALA A 98 4.81 8.59 5.37
N ARG A 99 5.13 9.61 6.19
CA ARG A 99 5.37 9.41 7.62
C ARG A 99 4.12 8.89 8.35
N ALA A 100 2.94 9.42 8.02
CA ALA A 100 1.69 8.95 8.60
C ALA A 100 1.40 7.48 8.24
N ALA A 101 1.66 7.07 7.00
CA ALA A 101 1.51 5.68 6.57
C ALA A 101 2.50 4.74 7.29
N LEU A 102 3.75 5.17 7.48
CA LEU A 102 4.74 4.40 8.26
C LEU A 102 4.32 4.24 9.73
N VAL A 103 3.80 5.30 10.36
CA VAL A 103 3.27 5.25 11.73
C VAL A 103 2.07 4.29 11.82
N LEU A 104 1.18 4.27 10.83
CA LEU A 104 0.07 3.32 10.78
C LEU A 104 0.58 1.87 10.64
N LEU A 105 1.57 1.63 9.77
CA LEU A 105 2.20 0.33 9.60
C LEU A 105 2.81 -0.17 10.92
N GLU A 106 3.61 0.68 11.59
CA GLU A 106 4.23 0.36 12.88
C GLU A 106 3.18 0.04 13.95
N ARG A 107 2.20 0.93 14.10
CA ARG A 107 1.16 0.85 15.13
C ARG A 107 0.32 -0.42 15.01
N HIS A 108 -0.12 -0.74 13.79
CA HIS A 108 -1.07 -1.83 13.59
C HIS A 108 -0.39 -3.17 13.35
N TYR A 109 0.74 -3.19 12.64
CA TYR A 109 1.31 -4.45 12.14
C TYR A 109 2.62 -4.85 12.81
N LEU A 110 3.45 -3.89 13.25
CA LEU A 110 4.77 -4.19 13.81
C LEU A 110 4.80 -4.17 15.35
N SER A 111 3.75 -3.64 15.98
CA SER A 111 3.58 -3.65 17.44
C SER A 111 3.09 -5.02 17.94
N HIS A 112 3.97 -6.02 17.91
CA HIS A 112 3.65 -7.42 18.22
C HIS A 112 4.22 -7.88 19.59
N PRO A 113 3.54 -8.76 20.36
CA PRO A 113 4.05 -9.25 21.66
C PRO A 113 5.38 -10.01 21.58
N VAL A 114 5.63 -10.67 20.45
CA VAL A 114 6.93 -11.31 20.16
C VAL A 114 7.84 -10.29 19.51
N ALA A 115 8.99 -10.03 20.12
CA ALA A 115 9.99 -9.11 19.59
C ALA A 115 10.42 -9.51 18.16
N GLY A 116 10.41 -8.55 17.24
CA GLY A 116 10.69 -8.78 15.82
C GLY A 116 9.57 -9.49 15.04
N GLY A 117 8.44 -9.79 15.69
CA GLY A 117 7.25 -10.32 15.04
C GLY A 117 6.36 -9.23 14.44
N TRP A 118 5.42 -9.65 13.60
CA TRP A 118 4.40 -8.78 13.00
C TRP A 118 3.07 -9.53 12.84
N TYR A 119 1.98 -8.77 12.75
CA TYR A 119 0.68 -9.28 12.32
C TYR A 119 0.61 -9.28 10.80
N ASP A 120 0.04 -10.32 10.17
CA ASP A 120 -0.10 -10.34 8.71
C ASP A 120 -1.43 -9.77 8.21
N GLN A 121 -2.51 -10.04 8.93
CA GLN A 121 -3.85 -9.71 8.46
C GLN A 121 -4.81 -9.54 9.63
N PHE A 122 -5.58 -8.46 9.57
CA PHE A 122 -6.69 -8.20 10.48
C PHE A 122 -8.04 -8.37 9.77
N ASP A 123 -9.06 -8.74 10.52
CA ASP A 123 -10.44 -8.55 10.11
C ASP A 123 -10.88 -7.08 10.26
N ARG A 124 -12.18 -6.86 10.02
CA ARG A 124 -12.82 -5.55 10.10
C ARG A 124 -12.83 -4.96 11.51
N ASP A 125 -12.85 -5.82 12.54
CA ASP A 125 -12.99 -5.44 13.95
C ASP A 125 -11.60 -5.33 14.62
N GLY A 126 -10.53 -5.63 13.88
CA GLY A 126 -9.14 -5.51 14.32
C GLY A 126 -8.58 -6.78 14.96
N ALA A 127 -9.26 -7.92 14.85
CA ALA A 127 -8.74 -9.20 15.31
C ALA A 127 -7.79 -9.79 14.26
N SER A 128 -6.65 -10.34 14.71
CA SER A 128 -5.72 -11.02 13.81
C SER A 128 -6.35 -12.28 13.27
N LEU A 129 -6.36 -12.44 11.95
CA LEU A 129 -6.86 -13.63 11.25
C LEU A 129 -5.79 -14.71 11.11
N VAL A 130 -4.52 -14.35 11.29
CA VAL A 130 -3.38 -15.23 11.11
C VAL A 130 -2.65 -15.37 12.44
N ALA A 131 -2.40 -16.62 12.85
CA ALA A 131 -1.66 -16.94 14.07
C ALA A 131 -0.14 -17.10 13.82
N THR A 132 0.27 -17.16 12.55
CA THR A 132 1.66 -17.28 12.12
C THR A 132 2.25 -15.93 11.73
N ILE A 133 3.58 -15.87 11.64
CA ILE A 133 4.35 -14.70 11.18
C ILE A 133 4.97 -15.08 9.83
N PRO A 134 4.25 -14.89 8.70
CA PRO A 134 4.72 -15.36 7.40
C PRO A 134 5.85 -14.49 6.86
N ALA A 135 7.00 -15.11 6.57
CA ALA A 135 8.17 -14.44 6.02
C ALA A 135 7.90 -13.75 4.67
N SER A 136 6.86 -14.17 3.93
CA SER A 136 6.46 -13.55 2.66
C SER A 136 6.13 -12.06 2.78
N SER A 137 5.73 -11.58 3.95
CA SER A 137 5.37 -10.17 4.17
C SER A 137 6.57 -9.34 4.63
N PHE A 138 7.65 -9.98 5.08
CA PHE A 138 8.83 -9.30 5.60
C PHE A 138 9.53 -8.44 4.53
N TYR A 139 9.61 -8.93 3.30
CA TYR A 139 10.28 -8.19 2.23
C TYR A 139 9.57 -6.85 1.96
N HIS A 140 8.24 -6.80 2.03
CA HIS A 140 7.49 -5.56 1.83
C HIS A 140 7.80 -4.52 2.93
N VAL A 141 7.91 -4.95 4.19
CA VAL A 141 8.30 -4.08 5.31
C VAL A 141 9.71 -3.54 5.09
N LEU A 142 10.66 -4.42 4.80
CA LEU A 142 12.06 -4.04 4.58
C LEU A 142 12.19 -3.04 3.42
N CYS A 143 11.52 -3.30 2.30
CA CYS A 143 11.52 -2.39 1.16
C CYS A 143 10.90 -1.04 1.51
N ALA A 144 9.80 -1.01 2.26
CA ALA A 144 9.16 0.24 2.67
C ALA A 144 10.06 1.10 3.56
N VAL A 145 10.75 0.49 4.52
CA VAL A 145 11.69 1.21 5.40
C VAL A 145 12.91 1.70 4.63
N THR A 146 13.48 0.87 3.75
CA THR A 146 14.65 1.26 2.93
C THR A 146 14.33 2.43 2.00
N GLU A 147 13.17 2.40 1.32
CA GLU A 147 12.74 3.51 0.45
C GLU A 147 12.49 4.79 1.27
N ALA A 148 11.88 4.66 2.45
CA ALA A 148 11.66 5.80 3.34
C ALA A 148 12.96 6.42 3.84
N GLU A 149 13.95 5.61 4.22
CA GLU A 149 15.28 6.08 4.63
C GLU A 149 15.99 6.83 3.50
N GLN A 150 15.86 6.35 2.26
CA GLN A 150 16.49 7.00 1.11
C GLN A 150 15.90 8.39 0.79
N VAL A 151 14.60 8.59 1.01
CA VAL A 151 13.86 9.78 0.52
C VAL A 151 13.50 10.76 1.64
N LEU A 152 13.24 10.29 2.86
CA LEU A 152 12.69 11.09 3.95
C LEU A 152 13.72 11.44 5.04
N ALA A 153 14.93 10.87 5.00
CA ALA A 153 16.01 11.20 5.93
C ALA A 153 16.67 12.55 5.56
#